data_AF-A0A062V652-F1
#
_entry.id   AF-A0A062V652-F1
#
_cell.length_a   1.000
_cell.length_b   1.000
_cell.length_c   1.000
_cell.angle_alpha   90.00
_cell.angle_beta   90.00
_cell.angle_gamma   90.00
#
_symmetry.space_group_name_H-M   'P 1'
#
loop_
_entity.id
_entity.type
_entity.pdbx_description
1 polymer ?
#
loop_
_entity_poly.entity_id
_entity_poly.type
_entity_poly.pdbx_seq_one_letter_code
_entity_poly.pdbx_strand_id
1 'polypeptide(L)'
;MIKTIKPNLNLRLLLVSSVILTVVLFAGCVGKPQQEELVLSNYPKLFEKDVVVVVGENASQIEMEGAQAIADNLRNLTGNVPVIKKDVEITENEKTGYNLILVGTLDTNSMLRDVYERTNATRVTEEYPGAGKGMLEILRSPWNEDRTMLLIAGSDKFGVREGGELLEDYKELNRSIILSSVKPTALIDVNLSMEGLPKLNQTVELLFTVNPHTSFPNTSIQIQLPEGFVLVNGDLSWRGDLAKNETKRIQAFIKAIKTGNWTIVALARSFREVDSFTETEGKADALFISISEETATVSKKQPVLQRPPMEERVDIQSK
;
A
#
# COMPACT_ATOMS: atom_id res chain seq x y z
N MET A 1 85.23 -13.58 -52.31
CA MET A 1 85.27 -12.61 -51.19
C MET A 1 83.84 -12.48 -50.65
N ILE A 2 83.47 -13.26 -49.63
CA ILE A 2 82.10 -13.27 -49.07
C ILE A 2 82.14 -12.50 -47.76
N LYS A 3 81.45 -11.36 -47.70
CA LYS A 3 81.39 -10.48 -46.54
C LYS A 3 80.21 -10.92 -45.67
N THR A 4 80.52 -11.52 -44.53
CA THR A 4 79.52 -11.99 -43.56
C THR A 4 78.88 -10.78 -42.86
N ILE A 5 77.59 -10.56 -43.10
CA ILE A 5 76.80 -9.50 -42.45
C ILE A 5 76.41 -10.02 -41.06
N LYS A 6 76.93 -9.39 -40.00
CA LYS A 6 76.49 -9.64 -38.62
C LYS A 6 75.05 -9.12 -38.44
N PRO A 7 74.11 -9.94 -37.93
CA PRO A 7 72.76 -9.48 -37.67
C PRO A 7 72.76 -8.47 -36.51
N ASN A 8 72.09 -7.34 -36.74
CA ASN A 8 72.03 -6.19 -35.84
C ASN A 8 71.13 -6.53 -34.64
N LEU A 9 71.73 -6.59 -33.44
CA LEU A 9 71.07 -7.00 -32.19
C LEU A 9 69.86 -6.09 -31.82
N ASN A 10 69.82 -4.87 -32.36
CA ASN A 10 68.76 -3.89 -32.14
C ASN A 10 67.40 -4.26 -32.79
N LEU A 11 67.37 -5.14 -33.80
CA LEU A 11 66.12 -5.50 -34.48
C LEU A 11 65.31 -6.56 -33.72
N ARG A 12 65.97 -7.43 -32.95
CA ARG A 12 65.28 -8.44 -32.13
C ARG A 12 64.64 -7.84 -30.88
N LEU A 13 65.20 -6.77 -30.32
CA LEU A 13 64.62 -6.09 -29.15
C LEU A 13 63.33 -5.33 -29.52
N LEU A 14 63.28 -4.72 -30.71
CA LEU A 14 62.12 -3.99 -31.24
C LEU A 14 60.92 -4.89 -31.57
N LEU A 15 61.17 -6.13 -32.00
CA LEU A 15 60.10 -7.11 -32.28
C LEU A 15 59.47 -7.67 -31.00
N VAL A 16 60.25 -7.87 -29.93
CA VAL A 16 59.72 -8.37 -28.64
C VAL A 16 58.91 -7.29 -27.92
N SER A 17 59.31 -6.02 -27.98
CA SER A 17 58.53 -4.91 -27.41
C SER A 17 57.20 -4.69 -28.14
N SER A 18 57.16 -4.90 -29.46
CA SER A 18 55.93 -4.77 -30.27
C SER A 18 54.88 -5.83 -29.90
N VAL A 19 55.30 -7.09 -29.69
CA VAL A 19 54.37 -8.17 -29.32
C VAL A 19 53.81 -7.99 -27.90
N ILE A 20 54.63 -7.54 -26.94
CA ILE A 20 54.18 -7.29 -25.56
C ILE A 20 53.18 -6.12 -25.51
N LEU A 21 53.40 -5.05 -26.27
CA LEU A 21 52.47 -3.92 -26.33
C LEU A 21 51.13 -4.31 -26.99
N THR A 22 51.15 -5.24 -27.94
CA THR A 22 49.93 -5.75 -28.59
C THR A 22 49.11 -6.61 -27.61
N VAL A 23 49.75 -7.46 -26.78
CA VAL A 23 49.05 -8.27 -25.77
C VAL A 23 48.41 -7.41 -24.66
N VAL A 24 49.04 -6.31 -24.27
CA VAL A 24 48.49 -5.39 -23.26
C VAL A 24 47.27 -4.61 -23.78
N LEU A 25 47.21 -4.29 -25.08
CA LEU A 25 46.06 -3.61 -25.69
C LEU A 25 44.83 -4.53 -25.85
N PHE A 26 45.01 -5.84 -25.99
CA PHE A 26 43.87 -6.78 -26.05
C PHE A 26 43.33 -7.21 -24.67
N ALA A 27 44.08 -7.01 -23.58
CA ALA A 27 43.61 -7.30 -22.22
C ALA A 27 42.70 -6.19 -21.61
N GLY A 28 42.62 -5.02 -22.27
CA GLY A 28 41.92 -3.84 -21.74
C GLY A 28 40.40 -3.77 -22.00
N CYS A 29 39.83 -4.71 -22.75
CA CYS A 29 38.40 -4.74 -23.08
C CYS A 29 37.73 -6.03 -22.61
N VAL A 30 37.96 -6.45 -21.37
CA VAL A 30 36.99 -7.34 -20.71
C VAL A 30 35.78 -6.46 -20.42
N GLY A 31 34.81 -6.47 -21.33
CA GLY A 31 33.54 -5.78 -21.14
C GLY A 31 33.00 -6.16 -19.78
N LYS A 32 32.68 -5.16 -18.94
CA LYS A 32 32.03 -5.43 -17.65
C LYS A 32 30.84 -6.34 -17.96
N PRO A 33 30.72 -7.51 -17.30
CA PRO A 33 29.59 -8.38 -17.52
C PRO A 33 28.32 -7.55 -17.40
N GLN A 34 27.50 -7.58 -18.45
CA GLN A 34 26.26 -6.82 -18.49
C GLN A 34 25.40 -7.37 -17.36
N GLN A 35 25.25 -6.58 -16.29
CA GLN A 35 24.56 -7.00 -15.09
C GLN A 35 23.10 -7.28 -15.47
N GLU A 36 22.63 -8.50 -15.21
CA GLU A 36 21.25 -8.88 -15.55
C GLU A 36 20.27 -7.90 -14.88
N GLU A 37 19.37 -7.37 -15.69
CA GLU A 37 18.29 -6.50 -15.24
C GLU A 37 17.38 -7.30 -14.30
N LEU A 38 17.16 -6.77 -13.10
CA LEU A 38 16.26 -7.38 -12.12
C LEU A 38 14.82 -6.97 -12.40
N VAL A 39 13.98 -7.94 -12.72
CA VAL A 39 12.55 -7.76 -13.02
C VAL A 39 11.71 -8.75 -12.22
N LEU A 40 10.43 -8.42 -12.00
CA LEU A 40 9.53 -9.28 -11.21
C LEU A 40 9.37 -10.70 -11.78
N SER A 41 9.49 -10.90 -13.10
CA SER A 41 9.48 -12.25 -13.70
C SER A 41 10.68 -13.11 -13.32
N ASN A 42 11.71 -12.54 -12.66
CA ASN A 42 12.78 -13.33 -12.07
C ASN A 42 12.37 -13.98 -10.73
N TYR A 43 11.21 -13.60 -10.15
CA TYR A 43 10.56 -14.34 -9.08
C TYR A 43 9.88 -15.61 -9.65
N PRO A 44 9.96 -16.76 -8.96
CA PRO A 44 10.60 -16.98 -7.67
C PRO A 44 12.09 -17.38 -7.76
N LYS A 45 12.65 -17.50 -8.97
CA LYS A 45 13.99 -18.06 -9.21
C LYS A 45 15.11 -17.39 -8.41
N LEU A 46 15.08 -16.05 -8.26
CA LEU A 46 16.07 -15.31 -7.46
C LEU A 46 16.02 -15.62 -5.95
N PHE A 47 14.94 -16.26 -5.49
CA PHE A 47 14.63 -16.55 -4.10
C PHE A 47 14.55 -18.06 -3.81
N GLU A 48 15.21 -18.88 -4.62
CA GLU A 48 15.27 -20.34 -4.44
C GLU A 48 16.08 -20.77 -3.20
N LYS A 49 17.02 -19.91 -2.73
CA LYS A 49 17.93 -20.23 -1.61
C LYS A 49 18.27 -18.99 -0.80
N ASP A 50 18.69 -19.24 0.44
CA ASP A 50 19.18 -18.23 1.38
C ASP A 50 18.21 -17.05 1.48
N VAL A 51 16.92 -17.30 1.75
CA VAL A 51 15.90 -16.24 1.83
C VAL A 51 15.45 -16.02 3.26
N VAL A 52 15.34 -14.75 3.65
CA VAL A 52 14.66 -14.32 4.88
C VAL A 52 13.54 -13.36 4.50
N VAL A 53 12.33 -13.63 5.00
CA VAL A 53 11.20 -12.71 4.92
C VAL A 53 11.24 -11.83 6.16
N VAL A 54 11.29 -10.52 5.96
CA VAL A 54 11.42 -9.52 7.02
C VAL A 54 10.14 -8.72 7.13
N VAL A 55 9.48 -8.81 8.27
CA VAL A 55 8.30 -8.02 8.64
C VAL A 55 8.70 -6.94 9.64
N GLY A 56 7.90 -5.89 9.73
CA GLY A 56 8.12 -4.86 10.74
C GLY A 56 7.92 -5.34 12.18
N GLU A 57 8.65 -4.79 13.16
CA GLU A 57 8.46 -5.12 14.58
C GLU A 57 7.01 -4.93 15.03
N ASN A 58 6.39 -3.86 14.52
CA ASN A 58 5.00 -3.47 14.75
C ASN A 58 4.07 -3.91 13.61
N ALA A 59 4.44 -4.95 12.85
CA ALA A 59 3.61 -5.47 11.79
C ALA A 59 2.21 -5.84 12.33
N SER A 60 1.19 -5.40 11.61
CA SER A 60 -0.19 -5.81 11.83
C SER A 60 -0.38 -7.28 11.48
N GLN A 61 -1.46 -7.87 11.99
CA GLN A 61 -1.85 -9.25 11.66
C GLN A 61 -1.96 -9.47 10.13
N ILE A 62 -2.44 -8.46 9.39
CA ILE A 62 -2.57 -8.51 7.92
C ILE A 62 -1.19 -8.59 7.24
N GLU A 63 -0.20 -7.84 7.74
CA GLU A 63 1.17 -7.89 7.20
C GLU A 63 1.84 -9.23 7.51
N MET A 64 1.60 -9.79 8.70
CA MET A 64 2.06 -11.14 9.07
C MET A 64 1.45 -12.23 8.19
N GLU A 65 0.16 -12.16 7.90
CA GLU A 65 -0.54 -13.07 6.99
C GLU A 65 0.04 -12.97 5.57
N GLY A 66 0.27 -11.73 5.08
CA GLY A 66 0.93 -11.52 3.80
C GLY A 66 2.33 -12.17 3.75
N ALA A 67 3.15 -11.96 4.78
CA ALA A 67 4.47 -12.59 4.89
C ALA A 67 4.41 -14.13 4.90
N GLN A 68 3.42 -14.71 5.59
CA GLN A 68 3.20 -16.15 5.63
C GLN A 68 2.79 -16.68 4.25
N ALA A 69 1.87 -16.01 3.56
CA ALA A 69 1.45 -16.36 2.21
C ALA A 69 2.64 -16.38 1.23
N ILE A 70 3.53 -15.39 1.32
CA ILE A 70 4.76 -15.34 0.51
C ILE A 70 5.69 -16.52 0.82
N ALA A 71 5.88 -16.83 2.10
CA ALA A 71 6.72 -17.96 2.52
C ALA A 71 6.16 -19.30 1.99
N ASP A 72 4.85 -19.49 2.08
CA ASP A 72 4.17 -20.68 1.56
C ASP A 72 4.22 -20.75 0.03
N ASN A 73 4.09 -19.61 -0.66
CA ASN A 73 4.26 -19.51 -2.10
C ASN A 73 5.67 -19.93 -2.54
N LEU A 74 6.72 -19.42 -1.88
CA LEU A 74 8.11 -19.82 -2.16
C LEU A 74 8.33 -21.31 -1.93
N ARG A 75 7.78 -21.87 -0.84
CA ARG A 75 7.85 -23.30 -0.56
C ARG A 75 7.20 -24.12 -1.67
N ASN A 76 6.04 -23.71 -2.15
CA ASN A 76 5.32 -24.42 -3.19
C ASN A 76 6.01 -24.34 -4.55
N LEU A 77 6.58 -23.19 -4.90
CA LEU A 77 7.19 -22.97 -6.21
C LEU A 77 8.65 -23.45 -6.31
N THR A 78 9.40 -23.40 -5.21
CA THR A 78 10.86 -23.65 -5.22
C THR A 78 11.30 -24.74 -4.25
N GLY A 79 10.45 -25.16 -3.31
CA GLY A 79 10.83 -26.02 -2.18
C GLY A 79 11.55 -25.28 -1.04
N ASN A 80 11.87 -23.99 -1.21
CA ASN A 80 12.52 -23.18 -0.18
C ASN A 80 11.53 -22.80 0.93
N VAL A 81 11.92 -22.99 2.20
CA VAL A 81 11.11 -22.60 3.36
C VAL A 81 11.81 -21.42 4.04
N PRO A 82 11.52 -20.17 3.64
CA PRO A 82 12.19 -19.02 4.21
C PRO A 82 11.81 -18.85 5.69
N VAL A 83 12.74 -18.32 6.48
CA VAL A 83 12.45 -17.91 7.86
C VAL A 83 11.81 -16.52 7.82
N ILE A 84 10.72 -16.34 8.58
CA ILE A 84 10.10 -15.04 8.80
C ILE A 84 10.70 -14.45 10.09
N LYS A 85 11.19 -13.22 10.02
CA LYS A 85 11.76 -12.48 11.16
C LYS A 85 11.24 -11.06 11.21
N LYS A 86 11.21 -10.50 12.42
CA LYS A 86 10.99 -9.07 12.58
C LYS A 86 12.25 -8.28 12.21
N ASP A 87 12.09 -7.06 11.74
CA ASP A 87 13.19 -6.18 11.30
C ASP A 87 14.25 -5.95 12.39
N VAL A 88 13.84 -5.84 13.66
CA VAL A 88 14.74 -5.72 14.81
C VAL A 88 15.51 -7.01 15.15
N GLU A 89 15.07 -8.16 14.65
CA GLU A 89 15.69 -9.48 14.87
C GLU A 89 16.73 -9.82 13.78
N ILE A 90 16.81 -9.02 12.72
CA ILE A 90 17.73 -9.22 11.60
C ILE A 90 19.14 -8.78 11.97
N THR A 91 20.10 -9.68 11.82
CA THR A 91 21.53 -9.40 12.05
C THR A 91 22.23 -8.89 10.80
N GLU A 92 23.38 -8.19 10.96
CA GLU A 92 24.19 -7.72 9.81
C GLU A 92 24.71 -8.87 8.93
N ASN A 93 25.02 -10.02 9.53
CA ASN A 93 25.39 -11.23 8.80
C ASN A 93 24.24 -11.73 7.93
N GLU A 94 22.99 -11.56 8.38
CA GLU A 94 21.82 -11.95 7.60
C GLU A 94 21.55 -10.95 6.47
N LYS A 95 21.66 -9.64 6.72
CA LYS A 95 21.50 -8.60 5.69
C LYS A 95 22.46 -8.77 4.51
N THR A 96 23.70 -9.18 4.81
CA THR A 96 24.76 -9.38 3.82
C THR A 96 24.77 -10.80 3.25
N GLY A 97 24.29 -11.78 4.02
CA GLY A 97 24.38 -13.21 3.68
C GLY A 97 23.17 -13.79 2.96
N TYR A 98 22.01 -13.12 2.97
CA TYR A 98 20.75 -13.66 2.46
C TYR A 98 20.12 -12.75 1.42
N ASN A 99 19.30 -13.35 0.57
CA ASN A 99 18.27 -12.63 -0.19
C ASN A 99 17.15 -12.21 0.78
N LEU A 100 16.64 -11.00 0.62
CA LEU A 100 15.67 -10.43 1.56
C LEU A 100 14.33 -10.20 0.88
N ILE A 101 13.24 -10.48 1.58
CA ILE A 101 11.89 -10.05 1.18
C ILE A 101 11.37 -9.14 2.27
N LEU A 102 11.26 -7.84 2.01
CA LEU A 102 10.79 -6.87 2.98
C LEU A 102 9.29 -6.65 2.81
N VAL A 103 8.52 -6.85 3.89
CA VAL A 103 7.06 -6.73 3.92
C VAL A 103 6.68 -5.66 4.94
N GLY A 104 5.87 -4.68 4.53
CA GLY A 104 5.26 -3.73 5.46
C GLY A 104 5.08 -2.31 4.91
N THR A 105 4.90 -1.36 5.81
CA THR A 105 4.86 0.08 5.52
C THR A 105 6.09 0.78 6.10
N LEU A 106 6.30 2.04 5.73
CA LEU A 106 7.35 2.89 6.30
C LEU A 106 7.28 3.05 7.83
N ASP A 107 6.09 2.84 8.40
CA ASP A 107 5.82 3.02 9.83
C ASP A 107 5.94 1.70 10.60
N THR A 108 5.71 0.56 9.94
CA THR A 108 5.78 -0.76 10.58
C THR A 108 7.14 -1.40 10.43
N ASN A 109 7.80 -1.25 9.28
CA ASN A 109 9.07 -1.89 8.94
C ASN A 109 10.18 -0.84 8.71
N SER A 110 11.05 -0.68 9.70
CA SER A 110 12.13 0.31 9.68
C SER A 110 13.19 0.03 8.62
N MET A 111 13.37 -1.22 8.20
CA MET A 111 14.33 -1.55 7.12
C MET A 111 13.92 -0.97 5.77
N LEU A 112 12.63 -0.71 5.53
CA LEU A 112 12.19 0.00 4.32
C LEU A 112 12.78 1.42 4.25
N ARG A 113 12.91 2.10 5.40
CA ARG A 113 13.54 3.43 5.47
C ARG A 113 15.01 3.36 5.07
N ASP A 114 15.75 2.41 5.64
CA ASP A 114 17.16 2.20 5.31
C ASP A 114 17.37 1.93 3.81
N VAL A 115 16.47 1.15 3.20
CA VAL A 115 16.51 0.86 1.77
C VAL A 115 16.29 2.12 0.95
N TYR A 116 15.27 2.93 1.27
CA TYR A 116 15.00 4.17 0.53
C TYR A 116 16.10 5.22 0.68
N GLU A 117 16.84 5.21 1.79
CA GLU A 117 17.97 6.13 1.99
C GLU A 117 19.23 5.70 1.22
N ARG A 118 19.36 4.40 0.89
CA ARG A 118 20.58 3.81 0.30
C ARG A 118 20.44 3.46 -1.17
N THR A 119 19.22 3.41 -1.68
CA THR A 119 18.91 2.94 -3.04
C THR A 119 18.02 3.93 -3.77
N ASN A 120 17.78 3.67 -5.05
CA ASN A 120 16.78 4.37 -5.86
C ASN A 120 15.42 3.65 -5.85
N ALA A 121 15.14 2.78 -4.86
CA ALA A 121 13.86 2.11 -4.73
C ALA A 121 12.72 3.13 -4.67
N THR A 122 11.58 2.79 -5.27
CA THR A 122 10.46 3.71 -5.35
C THR A 122 9.76 3.79 -3.99
N ARG A 123 9.70 5.02 -3.44
CA ARG A 123 9.14 5.24 -2.11
C ARG A 123 7.62 5.09 -2.12
N VAL A 124 7.09 4.26 -1.22
CA VAL A 124 5.64 4.08 -1.02
C VAL A 124 5.17 4.91 0.17
N THR A 125 4.19 5.78 -0.08
CA THR A 125 3.54 6.68 0.88
C THR A 125 2.04 6.78 0.56
N GLU A 126 1.28 7.46 1.42
CA GLU A 126 -0.12 7.81 1.10
C GLU A 126 -0.26 8.75 -0.11
N GLU A 127 0.78 9.51 -0.46
CA GLU A 127 0.78 10.40 -1.64
C GLU A 127 1.05 9.64 -2.93
N TYR A 128 1.94 8.65 -2.87
CA TYR A 128 2.29 7.79 -4.00
C TYR A 128 2.59 6.37 -3.53
N PRO A 129 1.89 5.33 -4.02
CA PRO A 129 0.94 5.36 -5.13
C PRO A 129 -0.48 5.84 -4.77
N GLY A 130 -0.68 6.29 -3.53
CA GLY A 130 -1.99 6.65 -2.99
C GLY A 130 -2.34 5.77 -1.79
N ALA A 131 -3.26 6.23 -0.94
CA ALA A 131 -3.79 5.43 0.17
C ALA A 131 -4.43 4.10 -0.30
N GLY A 132 -4.24 3.02 0.47
CA GLY A 132 -4.71 1.67 0.14
C GLY A 132 -3.96 1.01 -1.02
N LYS A 133 -2.80 1.56 -1.42
CA LYS A 133 -1.98 1.03 -2.53
C LYS A 133 -0.66 0.48 -2.00
N GLY A 134 -0.09 -0.45 -2.74
CA GLY A 134 1.26 -0.94 -2.50
C GLY A 134 2.10 -0.98 -3.77
N MET A 135 3.28 -1.55 -3.65
CA MET A 135 4.21 -1.71 -4.75
C MET A 135 5.08 -2.95 -4.54
N LEU A 136 5.35 -3.63 -5.65
CA LEU A 136 6.31 -4.72 -5.74
C LEU A 136 7.53 -4.26 -6.54
N GLU A 137 8.72 -4.43 -5.97
CA GLU A 137 9.98 -4.05 -6.63
C GLU A 137 11.10 -5.01 -6.27
N ILE A 138 11.84 -5.52 -7.26
CA ILE A 138 13.06 -6.30 -7.04
C ILE A 138 14.27 -5.42 -7.33
N LEU A 139 15.23 -5.41 -6.42
CA LEU A 139 16.49 -4.68 -6.56
C LEU A 139 17.64 -5.44 -5.92
N ARG A 140 18.86 -4.92 -6.09
CA ARG A 140 20.05 -5.40 -5.39
C ARG A 140 19.98 -4.99 -3.92
N SER A 141 20.44 -5.87 -3.02
CA SER A 141 20.50 -5.56 -1.60
C SER A 141 21.50 -4.42 -1.35
N PRO A 142 21.13 -3.35 -0.63
CA PRO A 142 22.06 -2.27 -0.31
C PRO A 142 23.18 -2.69 0.65
N TRP A 143 23.07 -3.88 1.26
CA TRP A 143 24.08 -4.44 2.15
C TRP A 143 25.04 -5.40 1.42
N ASN A 144 24.63 -5.97 0.29
CA ASN A 144 25.47 -6.83 -0.56
C ASN A 144 24.93 -6.88 -1.99
N GLU A 145 25.69 -6.35 -2.96
CA GLU A 145 25.28 -6.30 -4.37
C GLU A 145 25.15 -7.68 -5.03
N ASP A 146 25.74 -8.74 -4.45
CA ASP A 146 25.55 -10.11 -4.93
C ASP A 146 24.22 -10.72 -4.46
N ARG A 147 23.51 -10.06 -3.54
CA ARG A 147 22.21 -10.49 -3.01
C ARG A 147 21.07 -9.67 -3.60
N THR A 148 19.90 -10.30 -3.66
CA THR A 148 18.68 -9.71 -4.19
C THR A 148 17.70 -9.41 -3.06
N MET A 149 16.93 -8.35 -3.25
CA MET A 149 15.86 -7.95 -2.36
C MET A 149 14.54 -7.78 -3.13
N LEU A 150 13.44 -8.25 -2.57
CA LEU A 150 12.08 -7.96 -3.02
C LEU A 150 11.39 -7.08 -1.99
N LEU A 151 10.86 -5.94 -2.43
CA LEU A 151 10.06 -5.04 -1.62
C LEU A 151 8.58 -5.29 -1.85
N ILE A 152 7.84 -5.42 -0.77
CA ILE A 152 6.39 -5.54 -0.73
C ILE A 152 5.90 -4.44 0.21
N ALA A 153 5.90 -3.23 -0.33
CA ALA A 153 5.69 -2.02 0.43
C ALA A 153 4.28 -1.48 0.22
N GLY A 154 3.57 -1.18 1.32
CA GLY A 154 2.24 -0.59 1.31
C GLY A 154 2.23 0.85 1.83
N SER A 155 1.33 1.68 1.28
CA SER A 155 0.97 2.98 1.86
C SER A 155 0.24 2.80 3.20
N ASP A 156 -0.46 1.68 3.34
CA ASP A 156 -1.07 1.17 4.56
C ASP A 156 -1.05 -0.38 4.53
N LYS A 157 -1.59 -1.01 5.57
CA LYS A 157 -1.68 -2.47 5.69
C LYS A 157 -2.45 -3.16 4.57
N PHE A 158 -3.41 -2.49 3.93
CA PHE A 158 -4.15 -3.07 2.81
C PHE A 158 -3.28 -3.07 1.56
N GLY A 159 -2.53 -1.99 1.32
CA GLY A 159 -1.53 -1.94 0.25
C GLY A 159 -0.49 -3.06 0.34
N VAL A 160 -0.08 -3.46 1.55
CA VAL A 160 0.83 -4.60 1.76
C VAL A 160 0.16 -5.92 1.37
N ARG A 161 -1.07 -6.16 1.83
CA ARG A 161 -1.82 -7.39 1.52
C ARG A 161 -1.96 -7.62 0.02
N GLU A 162 -2.38 -6.59 -0.71
CA GLU A 162 -2.54 -6.65 -2.17
C GLU A 162 -1.22 -6.98 -2.87
N GLY A 163 -0.10 -6.49 -2.35
CA GLY A 163 1.22 -6.85 -2.88
C GLY A 163 1.57 -8.33 -2.65
N GLY A 164 1.23 -8.87 -1.48
CA GLY A 164 1.39 -10.29 -1.18
C GLY A 164 0.54 -11.19 -2.08
N GLU A 165 -0.75 -10.86 -2.23
CA GLU A 165 -1.70 -11.61 -3.08
C GLU A 165 -1.27 -11.61 -4.55
N LEU A 166 -0.79 -10.48 -5.08
CA LEU A 166 -0.35 -10.42 -6.49
C LEU A 166 0.86 -11.34 -6.78
N LEU A 167 1.73 -11.58 -5.80
CA LEU A 167 2.83 -12.53 -5.97
C LEU A 167 2.36 -13.97 -6.11
N GLU A 168 1.13 -14.31 -5.69
CA GLU A 168 0.55 -15.63 -5.96
C GLU A 168 0.26 -15.82 -7.45
N ASP A 169 -0.14 -14.74 -8.13
CA ASP A 169 -0.43 -14.67 -9.57
C ASP A 169 0.81 -14.27 -10.41
N TYR A 170 2.00 -14.72 -10.01
CA TYR A 170 3.29 -14.26 -10.56
C TYR A 170 3.51 -14.45 -12.08
N LYS A 171 2.67 -15.24 -12.76
CA LYS A 171 2.80 -15.53 -14.21
C LYS A 171 2.61 -14.31 -15.10
N GLU A 172 2.02 -13.24 -14.59
CA GLU A 172 1.74 -12.00 -15.36
C GLU A 172 2.74 -10.86 -15.07
N LEU A 173 3.78 -11.09 -14.25
CA LEU A 173 4.67 -10.04 -13.76
C LEU A 173 5.81 -9.69 -14.75
N ASN A 174 5.56 -8.83 -15.74
CA ASN A 174 6.60 -8.45 -16.73
C ASN A 174 7.44 -7.20 -16.42
N ARG A 175 7.13 -6.38 -15.40
CA ARG A 175 7.89 -5.17 -14.96
C ARG A 175 7.60 -4.81 -13.50
N SER A 176 8.30 -3.84 -12.90
CA SER A 176 7.90 -3.23 -11.62
C SER A 176 6.45 -2.75 -11.70
N ILE A 177 5.57 -3.34 -10.89
CA ILE A 177 4.14 -3.05 -10.93
C ILE A 177 3.82 -2.07 -9.80
N ILE A 178 3.43 -0.85 -10.19
CA ILE A 178 2.68 0.04 -9.31
C ILE A 178 1.32 -0.63 -9.12
N LEU A 179 0.99 -1.03 -7.89
CA LEU A 179 -0.33 -1.59 -7.60
C LEU A 179 -1.35 -0.46 -7.62
N SER A 180 -1.76 -0.08 -8.83
CA SER A 180 -3.00 0.67 -9.02
C SER A 180 -4.12 -0.30 -8.69
N SER A 181 -4.55 -0.36 -7.42
CA SER A 181 -5.85 -0.98 -7.16
C SER A 181 -6.86 -0.25 -8.05
N VAL A 182 -7.65 -0.99 -8.82
CA VAL A 182 -9.02 -0.53 -9.03
C VAL A 182 -9.51 -0.37 -7.60
N LYS A 183 -9.62 0.88 -7.09
CA LYS A 183 -10.05 1.17 -5.71
C LYS A 183 -11.14 0.15 -5.42
N PRO A 184 -10.98 -0.82 -4.49
CA PRO A 184 -11.85 -1.97 -4.42
C PRO A 184 -13.26 -1.45 -4.49
N THR A 185 -13.95 -1.74 -5.60
CA THR A 185 -15.26 -1.16 -5.86
C THR A 185 -16.10 -1.72 -4.76
N ALA A 186 -16.38 -0.89 -3.74
CA ALA A 186 -17.08 -1.34 -2.56
C ALA A 186 -18.30 -2.11 -3.06
N LEU A 187 -18.45 -3.36 -2.60
CA LEU A 187 -19.52 -4.23 -3.04
C LEU A 187 -20.89 -3.71 -2.60
N ILE A 188 -20.92 -2.61 -1.84
CA ILE A 188 -22.09 -1.85 -1.45
C ILE A 188 -21.85 -0.37 -1.73
N ASP A 189 -22.78 0.25 -2.43
CA ASP A 189 -22.85 1.70 -2.60
C ASP A 189 -23.88 2.29 -1.64
N VAL A 190 -23.55 3.43 -1.06
CA VAL A 190 -24.43 4.12 -0.12
C VAL A 190 -24.49 5.61 -0.46
N ASN A 191 -25.64 6.21 -0.24
CA ASN A 191 -25.82 7.65 -0.42
C ASN A 191 -26.77 8.20 0.64
N LEU A 192 -26.25 9.08 1.49
CA LEU A 192 -27.02 9.87 2.44
C LEU A 192 -27.32 11.24 1.83
N SER A 193 -28.57 11.62 1.74
CA SER A 193 -28.97 12.90 1.15
C SER A 193 -30.07 13.53 1.98
N MET A 194 -30.27 14.83 1.75
CA MET A 194 -31.29 15.62 2.43
C MET A 194 -32.01 16.45 1.39
N GLU A 195 -33.33 16.50 1.47
CA GLU A 195 -34.15 17.34 0.60
C GLU A 195 -34.38 18.69 1.29
N GLY A 196 -33.69 19.72 0.78
CA GLY A 196 -33.73 21.07 1.33
C GLY A 196 -32.64 21.36 2.37
N LEU A 197 -32.71 22.55 2.96
CA LEU A 197 -31.76 23.01 3.97
C LEU A 197 -32.40 22.91 5.37
N PRO A 198 -31.70 22.32 6.37
CA PRO A 198 -32.23 22.11 7.71
C PRO A 198 -32.16 23.40 8.54
N LYS A 199 -33.02 24.38 8.23
CA LYS A 199 -33.11 25.60 9.05
C LYS A 199 -33.61 25.26 10.46
N LEU A 200 -33.28 26.11 11.43
CA LEU A 200 -33.71 25.92 12.81
C LEU A 200 -35.23 25.77 12.90
N ASN A 201 -35.69 24.72 13.60
CA ASN A 201 -37.09 24.32 13.75
C ASN A 201 -37.85 23.96 12.45
N GLN A 202 -37.17 23.90 11.30
CA GLN A 202 -37.76 23.41 10.06
C GLN A 202 -37.61 21.89 9.97
N THR A 203 -38.68 21.21 9.56
CA THR A 203 -38.62 19.78 9.25
C THR A 203 -38.12 19.60 7.82
N VAL A 204 -37.15 18.71 7.63
CA VAL A 204 -36.59 18.33 6.33
C VAL A 204 -36.57 16.82 6.20
N GLU A 205 -36.56 16.35 4.95
CA GLU A 205 -36.45 14.94 4.64
C GLU A 205 -34.98 14.52 4.54
N LEU A 206 -34.66 13.40 5.18
CA LEU A 206 -33.38 12.71 5.11
C LEU A 206 -33.59 11.35 4.45
N LEU A 207 -32.82 11.09 3.38
CA LEU A 207 -32.91 9.87 2.60
C LEU A 207 -31.56 9.16 2.59
N PHE A 208 -31.52 7.92 3.08
CA PHE A 208 -30.37 7.03 2.94
C PHE A 208 -30.69 5.89 1.98
N THR A 209 -29.90 5.76 0.92
CA THR A 209 -30.03 4.68 -0.06
C THR A 209 -28.81 3.76 0.00
N VAL A 210 -29.07 2.45 -0.10
CA VAL A 210 -28.07 1.39 -0.06
C VAL A 210 -28.29 0.50 -1.29
N ASN A 211 -27.26 0.39 -2.13
CA ASN A 211 -27.24 -0.33 -3.40
C ASN A 211 -26.14 -1.40 -3.35
N PRO A 212 -26.49 -2.65 -3.01
CA PRO A 212 -25.52 -3.74 -2.95
C PRO A 212 -25.25 -4.31 -4.35
N HIS A 213 -23.99 -4.58 -4.68
CA HIS A 213 -23.56 -5.23 -5.94
C HIS A 213 -23.49 -6.75 -5.83
N THR A 214 -23.61 -7.29 -4.61
CA THR A 214 -23.75 -8.70 -4.27
C THR A 214 -24.79 -8.88 -3.16
N SER A 215 -25.17 -10.09 -2.80
CA SER A 215 -26.11 -10.32 -1.70
C SER A 215 -25.42 -10.22 -0.34
N PHE A 216 -26.06 -9.54 0.62
CA PHE A 216 -25.55 -9.35 1.98
C PHE A 216 -26.56 -9.81 3.03
N PRO A 217 -26.37 -11.00 3.64
CA PRO A 217 -27.24 -11.47 4.71
C PRO A 217 -26.97 -10.70 6.00
N ASN A 218 -27.94 -10.68 6.92
CA ASN A 218 -27.78 -10.09 8.26
C ASN A 218 -27.30 -8.63 8.25
N THR A 219 -27.72 -7.85 7.26
CA THR A 219 -27.32 -6.46 7.12
C THR A 219 -28.04 -5.59 8.14
N SER A 220 -27.30 -4.63 8.70
CA SER A 220 -27.80 -3.55 9.54
C SER A 220 -27.53 -2.22 8.86
N ILE A 221 -28.56 -1.37 8.81
CA ILE A 221 -28.49 -0.01 8.30
C ILE A 221 -28.85 0.91 9.46
N GLN A 222 -28.06 1.96 9.68
CA GLN A 222 -28.29 2.92 10.76
C GLN A 222 -27.92 4.34 10.34
N ILE A 223 -28.80 5.29 10.65
CA ILE A 223 -28.57 6.73 10.58
C ILE A 223 -28.39 7.26 12.00
N GLN A 224 -27.29 7.93 12.27
CA GLN A 224 -26.96 8.53 13.55
C GLN A 224 -27.20 10.04 13.47
N LEU A 225 -28.17 10.51 14.26
CA LEU A 225 -28.44 11.95 14.42
C LEU A 225 -27.62 12.50 15.59
N PRO A 226 -26.96 13.67 15.43
CA PRO A 226 -26.31 14.35 16.54
C PRO A 226 -27.34 15.09 17.40
N GLU A 227 -26.94 15.55 18.59
CA GLU A 227 -27.83 16.20 19.56
C GLU A 227 -28.52 17.49 19.06
N GLY A 228 -28.01 18.10 17.98
CA GLY A 228 -28.63 19.25 17.33
C GLY A 228 -29.88 18.92 16.51
N PHE A 229 -30.20 17.63 16.36
CA PHE A 229 -31.32 17.14 15.54
C PHE A 229 -32.23 16.20 16.33
N VAL A 230 -33.51 16.23 15.98
CA VAL A 230 -34.50 15.27 16.48
C VAL A 230 -35.23 14.61 15.33
N LEU A 231 -35.58 13.33 15.51
CA LEU A 231 -36.48 12.61 14.63
C LEU A 231 -37.90 13.13 14.83
N VAL A 232 -38.57 13.47 13.73
CA VAL A 232 -39.99 13.85 13.69
C VAL A 232 -40.85 12.66 13.28
N ASN A 233 -40.45 11.94 12.23
CA ASN A 233 -41.17 10.77 11.71
C ASN A 233 -40.24 9.87 10.86
N GLY A 234 -40.61 8.62 10.62
CA GLY A 234 -39.88 7.66 9.79
C GLY A 234 -38.90 6.80 10.58
N ASP A 235 -38.00 6.14 9.86
CA ASP A 235 -37.08 5.14 10.41
C ASP A 235 -35.64 5.64 10.34
N LEU A 236 -34.85 5.38 11.40
CA LEU A 236 -33.39 5.63 11.41
C LEU A 236 -32.58 4.33 11.33
N SER A 237 -33.24 3.18 11.31
CA SER A 237 -32.57 1.90 11.31
C SER A 237 -33.37 0.86 10.56
N TRP A 238 -32.66 -0.08 9.94
CA TRP A 238 -33.26 -1.27 9.34
C TRP A 238 -32.33 -2.46 9.54
N ARG A 239 -32.91 -3.66 9.63
CA ARG A 239 -32.17 -4.92 9.68
C ARG A 239 -32.83 -5.95 8.78
N GLY A 240 -32.03 -6.70 8.04
CA GLY A 240 -32.48 -7.78 7.19
C GLY A 240 -31.44 -8.14 6.13
N ASP A 241 -31.85 -9.00 5.20
CA ASP A 241 -31.01 -9.40 4.09
C ASP A 241 -31.16 -8.40 2.94
N LEU A 242 -30.05 -8.06 2.29
CA LEU A 242 -30.04 -7.25 1.07
C LEU A 242 -29.72 -8.16 -0.12
N ALA A 243 -30.66 -8.33 -1.05
CA ALA A 243 -30.36 -9.07 -2.27
C ALA A 243 -29.46 -8.25 -3.21
N LYS A 244 -28.65 -8.94 -4.02
CA LYS A 244 -27.85 -8.31 -5.07
C LYS A 244 -28.71 -7.36 -5.94
N ASN A 245 -28.22 -6.14 -6.15
CA ASN A 245 -28.85 -5.07 -6.91
C ASN A 245 -30.20 -4.58 -6.36
N GLU A 246 -30.58 -4.98 -5.15
CA GLU A 246 -31.80 -4.48 -4.49
C GLU A 246 -31.50 -3.18 -3.75
N THR A 247 -32.05 -2.07 -4.24
CA THR A 247 -31.93 -0.78 -3.55
C THR A 247 -32.78 -0.76 -2.29
N LYS A 248 -32.14 -0.67 -1.12
CA LYS A 248 -32.83 -0.37 0.14
C LYS A 248 -32.82 1.13 0.41
N ARG A 249 -33.99 1.65 0.78
CA ARG A 249 -34.17 3.07 1.14
C ARG A 249 -34.64 3.19 2.59
N ILE A 250 -34.02 4.08 3.34
CA ILE A 250 -34.47 4.54 4.66
C ILE A 250 -34.78 6.03 4.54
N GLN A 251 -35.99 6.39 4.97
CA GLN A 251 -36.49 7.76 4.91
C GLN A 251 -36.87 8.20 6.33
N ALA A 252 -36.40 9.38 6.71
CA ALA A 252 -36.71 10.01 7.99
C ALA A 252 -36.97 11.51 7.80
N PHE A 253 -37.93 12.03 8.55
CA PHE A 253 -38.17 13.46 8.68
C PHE A 253 -37.50 13.92 9.97
N ILE A 254 -36.58 14.87 9.85
CA ILE A 254 -35.79 15.36 10.98
C ILE A 254 -35.93 16.87 11.11
N LYS A 255 -35.67 17.39 12.31
CA LYS A 255 -35.74 18.82 12.62
C LYS A 255 -34.51 19.24 13.38
N ALA A 256 -33.88 20.34 12.95
CA ALA A 256 -32.81 20.96 13.70
C ALA A 256 -33.36 21.74 14.91
N ILE A 257 -32.80 21.51 16.09
CA ILE A 257 -33.23 22.13 17.36
C ILE A 257 -32.13 23.00 18.00
N LYS A 258 -30.91 22.97 17.47
CA LYS A 258 -29.78 23.79 17.93
C LYS A 258 -29.01 24.35 16.74
N THR A 259 -28.48 25.56 16.90
CA THR A 259 -27.44 26.11 16.01
C THR A 259 -26.12 25.39 16.25
N GLY A 260 -25.20 25.46 15.28
CA GLY A 260 -23.88 24.84 15.36
C GLY A 260 -23.48 24.07 14.11
N ASN A 261 -22.34 23.40 14.19
CA ASN A 261 -21.82 22.51 13.15
C ASN A 261 -22.05 21.06 13.58
N TRP A 262 -22.69 20.29 12.71
CA TRP A 262 -23.19 18.95 13.00
C TRP A 262 -22.78 17.98 11.90
N THR A 263 -22.63 16.71 12.27
CA THR A 263 -22.40 15.63 11.30
C THR A 263 -23.48 14.58 11.49
N ILE A 264 -24.21 14.28 10.41
CA ILE A 264 -25.10 13.12 10.35
C ILE A 264 -24.33 12.02 9.64
N VAL A 265 -24.26 10.84 10.25
CA VAL A 265 -23.54 9.68 9.70
C VAL A 265 -24.54 8.57 9.43
N ALA A 266 -24.44 7.92 8.28
CA ALA A 266 -25.21 6.73 7.95
C ALA A 266 -24.29 5.58 7.57
N LEU A 267 -24.63 4.38 8.03
CA LEU A 267 -23.80 3.18 7.96
C LEU A 267 -24.65 2.03 7.44
N ALA A 268 -24.11 1.26 6.50
CA ALA A 268 -24.62 -0.06 6.15
C ALA A 268 -23.52 -1.09 6.46
N ARG A 269 -23.83 -2.11 7.25
CA ARG A 269 -22.89 -3.16 7.69
C ARG A 269 -23.53 -4.54 7.61
N SER A 270 -22.85 -5.45 6.94
CA SER A 270 -23.18 -6.88 6.85
C SER A 270 -22.18 -7.66 7.69
N PHE A 271 -22.68 -8.65 8.43
CA PHE A 271 -21.86 -9.57 9.21
C PHE A 271 -22.01 -10.96 8.62
N ARG A 272 -20.90 -11.55 8.20
CA ARG A 272 -20.87 -12.92 7.71
C ARG A 272 -19.95 -13.75 8.60
N GLU A 273 -20.49 -14.82 9.15
CA GLU A 273 -19.66 -15.86 9.74
C GLU A 273 -19.12 -16.73 8.61
N VAL A 274 -17.79 -16.73 8.45
CA VAL A 274 -17.07 -17.60 7.53
C VAL A 274 -16.10 -18.39 8.40
N ASP A 275 -16.37 -19.69 8.52
CA ASP A 275 -15.67 -20.61 9.43
C ASP A 275 -15.65 -20.12 10.89
N SER A 276 -14.49 -19.69 11.38
CA SER A 276 -14.25 -19.23 12.77
C SER A 276 -14.06 -17.71 12.88
N PHE A 277 -14.28 -16.97 11.79
CA PHE A 277 -14.08 -15.52 11.73
C PHE A 277 -15.35 -14.79 11.30
N THR A 278 -15.53 -13.56 11.77
CA THR A 278 -16.62 -12.69 11.36
C THR A 278 -16.11 -11.66 10.36
N GLU A 279 -16.44 -11.85 9.09
CA GLU A 279 -16.23 -10.82 8.07
C GLU A 279 -17.24 -9.70 8.26
N THR A 280 -16.74 -8.47 8.33
CA THR A 280 -17.59 -7.27 8.37
C THR A 280 -17.37 -6.49 7.09
N GLU A 281 -18.38 -6.48 6.24
CA GLU A 281 -18.41 -5.60 5.06
C GLU A 281 -19.36 -4.43 5.32
N GLY A 282 -18.99 -3.24 4.85
CA GLY A 282 -19.85 -2.09 5.03
C GLY A 282 -19.31 -0.83 4.40
N LYS A 283 -20.18 0.18 4.34
CA LYS A 283 -19.83 1.52 3.85
C LYS A 283 -20.58 2.56 4.65
N ALA A 284 -19.95 3.71 4.81
CA ALA A 284 -20.48 4.87 5.49
C ALA A 284 -20.66 6.02 4.51
N ASP A 285 -21.63 6.88 4.79
CA ASP A 285 -21.74 8.20 4.17
C ASP A 285 -22.08 9.22 5.26
N ALA A 286 -21.73 10.48 5.02
CA ALA A 286 -21.92 11.55 5.96
C ALA A 286 -22.49 12.80 5.29
N LEU A 287 -23.17 13.62 6.09
CA LEU A 287 -23.55 14.99 5.77
C LEU A 287 -22.97 15.91 6.85
N PHE A 288 -22.25 16.93 6.42
CA PHE A 288 -21.73 17.99 7.28
C PHE A 288 -22.65 19.19 7.16
N ILE A 289 -23.20 19.63 8.29
CA ILE A 289 -24.26 20.63 8.35
C ILE A 289 -23.81 21.78 9.23
N SER A 290 -24.02 23.02 8.77
CA SER A 290 -23.85 24.21 9.59
C SER A 290 -25.17 24.95 9.70
N ILE A 291 -25.59 25.28 10.92
CA ILE A 291 -26.87 25.93 11.21
C ILE A 291 -26.61 27.18 12.04
N SER A 292 -27.11 28.31 11.55
CA SER A 292 -27.21 29.57 12.28
C SER A 292 -28.69 29.95 12.45
N GLU A 293 -28.96 31.10 13.08
CA GLU A 293 -30.32 31.61 13.23
C GLU A 293 -30.98 31.93 11.88
N GLU A 294 -30.19 32.34 10.89
CA GLU A 294 -30.70 32.86 9.60
C GLU A 294 -30.47 31.89 8.44
N THR A 295 -29.42 31.09 8.50
CA THR A 295 -28.93 30.28 7.37
C THR A 295 -28.58 28.86 7.78
N ALA A 296 -28.62 27.95 6.81
CA ALA A 296 -28.14 26.58 6.96
C ALA A 296 -27.39 26.15 5.71
N THR A 297 -26.36 25.31 5.87
CA THR A 297 -25.60 24.70 4.76
C THR A 297 -25.45 23.20 4.98
N VAL A 298 -25.37 22.45 3.88
CA VAL A 298 -25.15 20.99 3.88
C VAL A 298 -24.06 20.67 2.87
N SER A 299 -23.09 19.84 3.27
CA SER A 299 -21.94 19.46 2.45
C SER A 299 -21.66 17.95 2.55
N LYS A 300 -21.14 17.40 1.44
CA LYS A 300 -20.58 16.04 1.36
C LYS A 300 -19.10 15.96 1.72
N LYS A 301 -18.42 17.10 1.73
CA LYS A 301 -17.01 17.19 2.08
C LYS A 301 -16.90 17.70 3.50
N GLN A 302 -16.07 17.02 4.29
CA GLN A 302 -15.71 17.49 5.62
C GLN A 302 -15.18 18.93 5.50
N PRO A 303 -15.67 19.88 6.31
CA PRO A 303 -15.09 21.21 6.35
C PRO A 303 -13.61 21.06 6.66
N VAL A 304 -12.76 21.69 5.86
CA VAL A 304 -11.32 21.75 6.17
C VAL A 304 -11.23 22.47 7.52
N LEU A 305 -10.79 21.75 8.55
CA LEU A 305 -10.49 22.36 9.83
C LEU A 305 -9.51 23.49 9.55
N GLN A 306 -9.95 24.74 9.71
CA GLN A 306 -9.05 25.87 9.61
C GLN A 306 -8.07 25.70 10.75
N ARG A 307 -6.87 25.25 10.41
CA ARG A 307 -5.73 25.23 11.30
C ARG A 307 -5.60 26.66 11.84
N PRO A 308 -5.54 26.87 13.17
CA PRO A 308 -5.29 28.19 13.70
C PRO A 308 -4.00 28.75 13.08
N PRO A 309 -3.94 30.06 12.80
CA PRO A 309 -2.77 30.71 12.24
C PRO A 309 -1.51 30.30 13.01
N MET A 310 -0.39 30.16 12.30
CA MET A 310 0.86 29.68 12.88
C MET A 310 1.31 30.50 14.11
N GLU A 311 0.95 31.79 14.14
CA GLU A 311 1.24 32.73 15.22
C GLU A 311 0.59 32.35 16.56
N GLU A 312 -0.57 31.68 16.55
CA GLU A 312 -1.30 31.29 17.75
C GLU A 312 -0.80 29.95 18.36
N ARG A 313 0.14 29.28 17.67
CA ARG A 313 0.70 27.99 18.11
C ARG A 313 1.92 28.12 19.00
N VAL A 314 2.51 29.32 19.08
CA VAL A 314 3.78 29.56 19.79
C VAL A 314 3.57 29.70 21.30
N ASP A 315 2.40 30.13 21.75
CA ASP A 315 2.14 30.43 23.16
C ASP A 315 1.76 29.22 24.04
N ILE A 316 1.73 28.01 23.48
CA ILE A 316 1.35 26.78 24.21
C ILE A 316 2.57 26.03 24.77
N GLN A 317 3.80 26.37 24.36
CA GLN A 317 5.03 25.70 24.85
C GLN A 317 5.81 26.46 25.94
N SER A 318 5.27 27.56 26.50
CA SER A 318 5.97 28.39 27.49
C SER A 318 5.37 28.38 28.91
N LYS A 319 4.58 27.37 29.28
CA LYS A 319 4.10 27.15 30.65
C LYS A 319 4.45 25.78 31.20
#